data_AF-A0A433TUD7-F1
#
_entry.id   AF-A0A433TUD7-F1
#
_cell.length_a   1.000
_cell.length_b   1.000
_cell.length_c   1.000
_cell.angle_alpha   90.00
_cell.angle_beta   90.00
_cell.angle_gamma   90.00
#
_symmetry.space_group_name_H-M   'P 1'
#
loop_
_entity.id
_entity.type
_entity.pdbx_description
1 polymer ?
#
loop_
_entity_poly.entity_id
_entity_poly.type
_entity_poly.pdbx_seq_one_letter_code
_entity_poly.pdbx_strand_id
1 'polypeptide(L)'
;MKGVTTDIRGVQAVMLSMVSDKTILMGHSLESDLIALKLIHSTVVDTSLVFPHRLGLPYKRALRNLMLDHLQKIIQSSDGGHDSKEDAVSCMQLMVYKVKEDWKKESRRI
;
A
#
# COMPACT_ATOMS: atom_id res chain seq x y z
N MET A 1 3.38 -21.61 10.47
CA MET A 1 4.67 -20.90 10.57
C MET A 1 5.60 -21.67 11.51
N LYS A 2 6.54 -22.47 10.99
CA LYS A 2 7.60 -23.07 11.82
C LYS A 2 8.73 -22.05 11.98
N GLY A 3 9.20 -21.84 13.20
CA GLY A 3 10.39 -21.00 13.46
C GLY A 3 10.17 -19.49 13.60
N VAL A 4 8.93 -19.00 13.66
CA VAL A 4 8.66 -17.58 13.96
C VAL A 4 8.69 -17.39 15.48
N THR A 5 9.62 -16.56 15.95
CA THR A 5 9.83 -16.28 17.39
C THR A 5 9.28 -14.92 17.82
N THR A 6 8.88 -14.08 16.87
CA THR A 6 8.37 -12.72 17.14
C THR A 6 6.90 -12.76 17.57
N ASP A 7 6.56 -12.06 18.66
CA ASP A 7 5.18 -11.84 19.09
C ASP A 7 4.65 -10.49 18.60
N ILE A 8 3.33 -10.29 18.72
CA ILE A 8 2.68 -9.04 18.28
C ILE A 8 3.26 -7.80 18.98
N ARG A 9 3.64 -7.92 20.26
CA ARG A 9 4.20 -6.80 21.04
C ARG A 9 5.58 -6.42 20.52
N GLY A 10 6.40 -7.41 20.16
CA GLY A 10 7.70 -7.19 19.53
C GLY A 10 7.56 -6.46 18.19
N VAL A 11 6.63 -6.88 17.34
CA VAL A 11 6.36 -6.21 16.05
C VAL A 11 5.87 -4.77 16.28
N GLN A 12 4.93 -4.57 17.21
CA GLN A 12 4.42 -3.25 17.55
C GLN A 12 5.51 -2.32 18.10
N ALA A 13 6.39 -2.83 18.97
CA ALA A 13 7.50 -2.06 19.53
C ALA A 13 8.49 -1.60 18.44
N VAL A 14 8.79 -2.47 17.47
CA VAL A 14 9.63 -2.12 16.32
C VAL A 14 8.93 -1.11 15.42
N MET A 15 7.64 -1.28 15.13
CA MET A 15 6.86 -0.31 14.37
C MET A 15 6.90 1.08 15.04
N LEU A 16 6.55 1.17 16.32
CA LEU A 16 6.48 2.42 17.08
C LEU A 16 7.85 3.09 17.28
N SER A 17 8.96 2.36 17.19
CA SER A 17 10.30 2.97 17.24
C SER A 17 10.73 3.58 15.90
N MET A 18 10.12 3.17 14.78
CA MET A 18 10.42 3.66 13.44
C MET A 18 9.43 4.71 12.93
N VAL A 19 8.18 4.68 13.40
CA VAL A 19 7.10 5.54 12.90
C VAL A 19 6.52 6.43 14.00
N SER A 20 6.30 7.69 13.66
CA SER A 20 5.58 8.67 14.48
C SER A 20 4.16 8.87 13.95
N ASP A 21 3.30 9.55 14.70
CA ASP A 21 1.96 9.97 14.26
C ASP A 21 1.98 10.77 12.94
N LYS A 22 3.09 11.49 12.68
CA LYS A 22 3.28 12.31 11.46
C LYS A 22 3.86 11.53 10.29
N THR A 23 4.35 10.32 10.51
CA THR A 23 4.91 9.50 9.44
C THR A 23 3.79 9.06 8.51
N ILE A 24 3.90 9.34 7.21
CA ILE A 24 2.89 8.88 6.25
C ILE A 24 3.11 7.39 5.99
N LEU A 25 2.16 6.54 6.43
CA LEU A 25 2.16 5.13 6.07
C LEU A 25 1.53 4.96 4.70
N MET A 26 2.23 4.30 3.79
CA MET A 26 1.76 4.06 2.42
C MET A 26 1.70 2.56 2.12
N GLY A 27 0.62 2.12 1.50
CA GLY A 27 0.42 0.72 1.16
C GLY A 27 -0.86 0.48 0.37
N HIS A 28 -1.32 -0.77 0.35
CA HIS A 28 -2.51 -1.19 -0.39
C HIS A 28 -3.44 -1.98 0.52
N SER A 29 -4.65 -1.46 0.77
CA SER A 29 -5.60 -2.02 1.74
C SER A 29 -5.05 -2.12 3.16
N LEU A 30 -4.35 -1.07 3.61
CA LEU A 30 -3.66 -1.01 4.91
C LEU A 30 -4.59 -1.16 6.11
N GLU A 31 -5.89 -0.92 5.93
CA GLU A 31 -6.93 -1.22 6.92
C GLU A 31 -6.74 -2.62 7.53
N SER A 32 -6.60 -3.65 6.69
CA SER A 32 -6.45 -5.04 7.13
C SER A 32 -5.16 -5.26 7.91
N ASP A 33 -4.06 -4.64 7.46
CA ASP A 33 -2.76 -4.75 8.12
C ASP A 33 -2.77 -4.08 9.49
N LEU A 34 -3.33 -2.87 9.59
CA LEU A 34 -3.44 -2.12 10.84
C LEU A 34 -4.35 -2.81 11.85
N ILE A 35 -5.46 -3.42 11.39
CA ILE A 35 -6.32 -4.25 12.24
C ILE A 35 -5.55 -5.46 12.76
N ALA A 36 -4.82 -6.17 11.90
CA ALA A 36 -4.02 -7.32 12.30
C ALA A 36 -2.91 -6.93 13.30
N LEU A 37 -2.29 -5.76 13.10
CA LEU A 37 -1.29 -5.20 14.00
C LEU A 37 -1.89 -4.58 15.28
N LYS A 38 -3.21 -4.40 15.36
CA LYS A 38 -3.90 -3.67 16.44
C LYS A 38 -3.33 -2.27 16.65
N LEU A 39 -3.04 -1.57 15.56
CA LEU A 39 -2.50 -0.21 15.56
C LEU A 39 -3.50 0.75 14.91
N ILE A 40 -3.56 1.96 15.45
CA ILE A 40 -4.33 3.07 14.88
C ILE A 40 -3.32 4.10 14.41
N HIS A 41 -3.41 4.47 13.14
CA HIS A 41 -2.56 5.49 12.52
C HIS A 41 -3.38 6.35 11.57
N SER A 42 -3.42 7.67 11.81
CA SER A 42 -4.27 8.58 11.03
C SER A 42 -3.64 9.07 9.73
N THR A 43 -2.31 9.04 9.66
CA THR A 43 -1.55 9.64 8.55
C THR A 43 -1.23 8.55 7.52
N VAL A 44 -2.23 8.18 6.71
CA VAL A 44 -2.17 7.03 5.79
C VAL A 44 -2.49 7.43 4.35
N VAL A 45 -1.73 6.89 3.39
CA VAL A 45 -2.05 6.88 1.97
C VAL A 45 -2.31 5.44 1.52
N ASP A 46 -3.57 5.11 1.31
CA ASP A 46 -3.98 3.79 0.85
C ASP A 46 -4.26 3.80 -0.66
N THR A 47 -3.42 3.11 -1.43
CA THR A 47 -3.53 3.02 -2.89
C THR A 47 -4.84 2.38 -3.36
N SER A 48 -5.49 1.54 -2.55
CA SER A 48 -6.79 0.95 -2.89
C SER A 48 -7.92 1.99 -2.90
N LEU A 49 -7.77 3.08 -2.13
CA LEU A 49 -8.69 4.21 -2.10
C LEU A 49 -8.33 5.26 -3.16
N VAL A 50 -7.03 5.49 -3.40
CA VAL A 50 -6.57 6.42 -4.46
C VAL A 50 -6.98 5.94 -5.85
N PHE A 51 -7.05 4.62 -6.06
CA PHE A 51 -7.48 3.99 -7.31
C PHE A 51 -8.77 3.19 -7.11
N PRO A 52 -9.92 3.88 -7.00
CA PRO A 52 -11.18 3.24 -6.63
C PRO A 52 -11.63 2.21 -7.66
N HIS A 53 -12.33 1.18 -7.18
CA HIS A 53 -13.03 0.24 -8.05
C HIS A 53 -14.25 0.90 -8.70
N ARG A 54 -14.56 0.55 -9.95
CA ARG A 54 -15.68 1.15 -10.70
C ARG A 54 -17.05 0.94 -10.04
N LEU A 55 -17.20 -0.17 -9.32
CA LEU A 55 -18.43 -0.50 -8.58
C LEU A 55 -18.47 0.11 -7.16
N GLY A 56 -17.44 0.88 -6.76
CA GLY A 56 -17.34 1.42 -5.41
C GLY A 56 -17.05 0.35 -4.34
N LEU A 57 -17.08 0.78 -3.08
CA LEU A 57 -16.92 -0.10 -1.92
C LEU A 57 -18.07 -1.13 -1.85
N PRO A 58 -17.82 -2.36 -1.36
CA PRO A 58 -16.60 -2.85 -0.72
C PRO A 58 -15.53 -3.38 -1.70
N TYR A 59 -15.77 -3.32 -3.01
CA TYR A 59 -14.84 -3.86 -4.00
C TYR A 59 -13.58 -2.99 -4.09
N LYS A 60 -12.41 -3.62 -3.98
CA LYS A 60 -11.09 -2.99 -4.13
C LYS A 60 -10.38 -3.60 -5.34
N ARG A 61 -9.64 -2.80 -6.12
CA ARG A 61 -8.80 -3.32 -7.23
C ARG A 61 -7.53 -3.93 -6.65
N ALA A 62 -7.15 -5.12 -7.08
CA ALA A 62 -5.91 -5.75 -6.65
C ALA A 62 -4.68 -4.93 -7.10
N LEU A 63 -3.66 -4.81 -6.24
CA LEU A 63 -2.41 -4.10 -6.53
C LEU A 63 -1.77 -4.54 -7.85
N ARG A 64 -1.70 -5.86 -8.11
CA ARG A 64 -1.16 -6.39 -9.38
C ARG A 64 -1.88 -5.85 -10.62
N ASN A 65 -3.20 -5.68 -10.55
CA ASN A 65 -3.98 -5.14 -11.66
C ASN A 65 -3.70 -3.64 -11.81
N LEU A 66 -3.55 -2.90 -10.70
CA LEU A 66 -3.17 -1.49 -10.74
C LEU A 66 -1.80 -1.28 -11.37
N MET A 67 -0.82 -2.11 -10.99
CA MET A 67 0.53 -2.07 -11.55
C MET A 67 0.54 -2.40 -13.05
N LEU A 68 -0.23 -3.41 -13.46
CA LEU A 68 -0.37 -3.76 -14.86
C LEU A 68 -1.02 -2.61 -15.65
N ASP A 69 -2.18 -2.13 -15.20
CA ASP A 69 -2.97 -1.14 -15.95
C ASP A 69 -2.27 0.22 -16.06
N HIS A 70 -1.59 0.68 -15.01
CA HIS A 70 -1.01 2.03 -14.95
C HIS A 70 0.47 2.07 -15.30
N LEU A 71 1.24 1.03 -14.97
CA LEU A 71 2.69 1.01 -15.13
C LEU A 71 3.17 -0.06 -16.12
N GLN A 72 2.27 -0.90 -16.65
CA GLN A 72 2.61 -2.04 -17.53
C GLN A 72 3.63 -2.98 -16.88
N LYS A 73 3.53 -3.14 -15.55
CA LYS A 73 4.41 -4.00 -14.75
C LYS A 73 3.63 -5.17 -14.16
N ILE A 74 4.16 -6.36 -14.34
CA ILE A 74 3.66 -7.58 -13.70
C ILE A 74 4.45 -7.76 -12.40
N ILE A 75 3.74 -7.92 -11.29
CA ILE A 75 4.28 -8.20 -9.94
C ILE A 75 3.63 -9.47 -9.40
N GLN A 76 4.14 -10.03 -8.30
CA GLN A 76 3.54 -11.21 -7.63
C GLN A 76 3.39 -12.42 -8.58
N SER A 77 4.34 -12.62 -9.50
CA SER A 77 4.28 -13.69 -10.52
C SER A 77 4.86 -15.02 -10.06
N SER A 78 5.46 -15.07 -8.87
CA SER A 78 6.06 -16.29 -8.33
C SER A 78 5.04 -17.16 -7.59
N ASP A 79 5.15 -18.48 -7.75
CA ASP A 79 4.29 -19.47 -7.08
C ASP A 79 4.51 -19.54 -5.55
N GLY A 80 5.55 -18.88 -5.02
CA GLY A 80 5.94 -18.89 -3.61
C GLY A 80 5.15 -17.95 -2.70
N GLY A 81 4.09 -17.31 -3.19
CA GLY A 81 3.35 -16.26 -2.48
C GLY A 81 3.91 -14.86 -2.74
N HIS A 82 3.37 -13.86 -2.05
CA HIS A 82 3.72 -12.45 -2.25
C HIS A 82 4.93 -12.05 -1.42
N ASP A 83 5.78 -11.18 -1.96
CA ASP A 83 6.85 -10.52 -1.23
C ASP A 83 6.38 -9.14 -0.75
N SER A 84 6.31 -8.94 0.57
CA SER A 84 5.91 -7.65 1.15
C SER A 84 6.82 -6.50 0.72
N LYS A 85 8.10 -6.77 0.42
CA LYS A 85 9.01 -5.75 -0.09
C LYS A 85 8.64 -5.33 -1.51
N GLU A 86 8.31 -6.28 -2.38
CA GLU A 86 7.82 -6.00 -3.74
C GLU A 86 6.54 -5.16 -3.69
N ASP A 87 5.62 -5.52 -2.80
CA ASP A 87 4.34 -4.81 -2.64
C ASP A 87 4.54 -3.37 -2.16
N ALA A 88 5.40 -3.15 -1.17
CA ALA A 88 5.71 -1.80 -0.66
C ALA A 88 6.35 -0.91 -1.74
N VAL A 89 7.31 -1.45 -2.50
CA VAL A 89 7.94 -0.74 -3.62
C VAL A 89 6.93 -0.42 -4.72
N SER A 90 6.04 -1.37 -5.02
CA SER A 90 4.99 -1.21 -6.04
C SER A 90 4.00 -0.11 -5.66
N CYS A 91 3.56 -0.06 -4.39
CA CYS A 91 2.70 1.01 -3.88
C CYS A 91 3.33 2.38 -4.07
N MET A 92 4.63 2.51 -3.75
CA MET A 92 5.34 3.77 -3.91
C MET A 92 5.44 4.17 -5.39
N GLN A 93 5.80 3.24 -6.27
CA GLN A 93 5.86 3.52 -7.71
C GLN A 93 4.51 3.99 -8.27
N LEU A 94 3.42 3.34 -7.85
CA LEU A 94 2.07 3.68 -8.28
C LEU A 94 1.66 5.09 -7.83
N MET A 95 2.03 5.50 -6.62
CA MET A 95 1.76 6.85 -6.12
C MET A 95 2.61 7.92 -6.80
N VAL A 96 3.90 7.65 -7.10
CA VAL A 96 4.72 8.57 -7.90
C VAL A 96 4.09 8.79 -9.28
N TYR A 97 3.60 7.72 -9.91
CA TYR A 97 2.86 7.81 -11.17
C TYR A 97 1.60 8.69 -11.01
N LYS A 98 0.79 8.44 -9.96
CA LYS A 98 -0.44 9.22 -9.71
C LYS A 98 -0.16 10.71 -9.60
N VAL A 99 0.83 11.09 -8.79
CA VAL A 99 1.20 12.50 -8.57
C VAL A 99 1.64 13.16 -9.88
N LYS A 100 2.43 12.46 -10.71
CA LYS A 100 2.83 12.97 -12.02
C LYS A 100 1.65 13.18 -12.95
N GLU A 101 0.70 12.25 -12.98
CA GLU A 101 -0.50 12.36 -13.82
C GLU A 101 -1.43 13.48 -13.35
N ASP A 102 -1.58 13.65 -12.04
CA ASP A 102 -2.38 14.74 -11.48
C ASP A 102 -1.74 16.11 -11.76
N TRP A 103 -0.41 16.21 -11.62
CA TRP A 103 0.33 17.43 -11.97
C TRP A 103 0.13 17.82 -13.44
N LYS A 104 0.23 16.86 -14.37
CA LYS A 104 -0.02 17.11 -15.79
C LYS A 104 -1.44 17.60 -16.07
N LYS A 105 -2.44 17.07 -15.37
CA LYS A 105 -3.83 17.50 -15.52
C LYS A 105 -4.01 18.93 -15.02
N GLU A 106 -3.37 19.29 -13.92
CA GLU A 106 -3.45 20.63 -13.36
C GLU A 106 -2.73 21.66 -14.24
N SER A 107 -1.53 21.35 -14.75
CA SER A 107 -0.83 22.24 -15.68
C SER A 107 -1.56 22.47 -17.01
N ARG A 108 -2.52 21.61 -17.39
CA ARG A 108 -3.37 21.79 -18.58
C ARG A 108 -4.61 22.65 -18.32
N ARG A 109 -4.91 22.95 -17.05
CA ARG A 109 -6.05 23.78 -16.64
C ARG A 109 -5.68 25.26 -16.51
N ILE A 110 -4.39 25.57 -16.45
CA ILE A 110 -3.80 26.92 -16.43
C ILE A 110 -3.41 27.29 -17.87
#